data_AF-A0A256G9M7-F1
#
_entry.id   AF-A0A256G9M7-F1
#
_cell.length_a   1.000
_cell.length_b   1.000
_cell.length_c   1.000
_cell.angle_alpha   90.00
_cell.angle_beta   90.00
_cell.angle_gamma   90.00
#
_symmetry.space_group_name_H-M   'P 1'
#
loop_
_entity.id
_entity.type
_entity.pdbx_description
1 polymer ?
#
loop_
_entity_poly.entity_id
_entity_poly.type
_entity_poly.pdbx_seq_one_letter_code
_entity_poly.pdbx_strand_id
1 'polypeptide(L)'
;MYSYEDRMEAVALYIKLGKRPKATIRQLGYPSKNALKGWYLEYEHHLDLRLGFAPRAPKFTQAQKEVAVEHYRTHGRCVSATMRALGYPGRATLTAWVREAFPEISKAVTGVLSR
;
A
#
# COMPACT_ATOMS: atom_id res chain seq x y z
N MET A 1 13.50 -9.87 -15.44
CA MET A 1 12.98 -9.26 -14.20
C MET A 1 13.76 -9.91 -13.06
N TYR A 2 14.45 -9.16 -12.21
CA TYR A 2 15.33 -9.72 -11.16
C TYR A 2 14.51 -10.23 -9.98
N SER A 3 14.91 -11.39 -9.43
CA SER A 3 14.30 -11.97 -8.23
C SER A 3 14.50 -11.07 -7.01
N TYR A 4 13.73 -11.30 -5.96
CA TYR A 4 13.94 -10.64 -4.67
C TYR A 4 15.35 -10.90 -4.11
N GLU A 5 15.79 -12.15 -4.20
CA GLU A 5 17.10 -12.61 -3.74
C GLU A 5 18.23 -11.92 -4.50
N ASP A 6 18.12 -11.82 -5.83
CA ASP A 6 19.08 -11.10 -6.68
C ASP A 6 19.21 -9.61 -6.28
N ARG A 7 18.09 -8.98 -5.91
CA ARG A 7 18.08 -7.55 -5.49
C ARG A 7 18.72 -7.38 -4.13
N MET A 8 18.39 -8.27 -3.19
CA MET A 8 18.98 -8.34 -1.85
C MET A 8 20.50 -8.53 -1.92
N GLU A 9 20.97 -9.48 -2.73
CA GLU A 9 22.39 -9.75 -2.91
C GLU A 9 23.12 -8.54 -3.51
N ALA A 10 22.54 -7.91 -4.53
CA ALA A 10 23.08 -6.71 -5.14
C ALA A 10 23.20 -5.54 -4.15
N VAL A 11 22.17 -5.31 -3.32
CA VAL A 11 22.18 -4.25 -2.30
C VAL A 11 23.19 -4.57 -1.18
N ALA A 12 23.25 -5.81 -0.71
CA ALA A 12 24.21 -6.24 0.31
C ALA A 12 25.66 -6.03 -0.19
N LEU A 13 25.93 -6.41 -1.44
CA LEU A 13 27.23 -6.21 -2.07
C LEU A 13 27.55 -4.72 -2.27
N TYR A 14 26.56 -3.92 -2.64
CA TYR A 14 26.70 -2.46 -2.76
C TYR A 14 27.09 -1.79 -1.45
N ILE A 15 26.49 -2.21 -0.34
CA ILE A 15 26.83 -1.73 1.01
C ILE A 15 28.24 -2.18 1.39
N LYS A 16 28.56 -3.47 1.18
CA LYS A 16 29.89 -4.04 1.47
C LYS A 16 31.01 -3.35 0.71
N LEU A 17 30.76 -2.92 -0.53
CA LEU A 17 31.72 -2.20 -1.38
C LEU A 17 31.76 -0.68 -1.13
N GLY A 18 31.09 -0.18 -0.08
CA GLY A 18 31.10 1.23 0.28
C GLY A 18 30.32 2.10 -0.72
N LYS A 19 29.16 1.63 -1.18
CA LYS A 19 28.26 2.34 -2.10
C LYS A 19 28.86 2.63 -3.48
N ARG A 20 29.76 1.76 -3.96
CA ARG A 20 30.42 1.88 -5.28
C ARG A 20 29.70 1.08 -6.37
N PRO A 21 28.82 1.69 -7.18
CA PRO A 21 27.94 0.94 -8.08
C PRO A 21 28.71 0.25 -9.22
N LYS A 22 29.77 0.86 -9.75
CA LYS A 22 30.59 0.23 -10.80
C LYS A 22 31.26 -1.05 -10.32
N ALA A 23 31.65 -1.12 -9.05
CA ALA A 23 32.30 -2.30 -8.46
C ALA A 23 31.28 -3.43 -8.30
N THR A 24 30.09 -3.14 -7.79
CA THR A 24 28.98 -4.09 -7.67
C THR A 24 28.58 -4.67 -9.03
N ILE A 25 28.43 -3.82 -10.05
CA ILE A 25 28.03 -4.24 -11.41
C ILE A 25 29.12 -5.08 -12.07
N ARG A 26 30.39 -4.75 -11.88
CA ARG A 26 31.50 -5.54 -12.42
C ARG A 26 31.58 -6.93 -11.77
N GLN A 27 31.16 -7.05 -10.51
CA GLN A 27 31.23 -8.31 -9.77
C GLN A 27 30.00 -9.21 -10.02
N LEU A 28 28.80 -8.65 -10.15
CA LEU A 28 27.57 -9.41 -10.37
C LEU A 28 27.19 -9.55 -11.86
N GLY A 29 27.67 -8.67 -12.73
CA GLY A 29 27.28 -8.61 -14.16
C GLY A 29 25.88 -8.02 -14.42
N TYR A 30 25.15 -7.74 -13.34
CA TYR A 30 23.88 -7.04 -13.26
C TYR A 30 23.87 -6.31 -11.89
N PRO A 31 22.89 -5.48 -11.51
CA PRO A 31 21.86 -4.78 -12.28
C PRO A 31 22.39 -3.47 -12.93
N SER A 32 21.52 -2.65 -13.52
CA SER A 32 21.93 -1.31 -13.96
C SER A 32 22.20 -0.36 -12.77
N LYS A 33 23.03 0.67 -12.98
CA LYS A 33 23.36 1.67 -11.95
C LYS A 33 22.10 2.30 -11.32
N ASN A 34 21.06 2.52 -12.12
CA ASN A 34 19.82 3.14 -11.65
C ASN A 34 18.95 2.17 -10.85
N ALA A 35 18.89 0.90 -11.25
CA ALA A 35 18.21 -0.14 -10.49
C ALA A 35 18.85 -0.33 -9.11
N LEU A 36 20.18 -0.38 -9.04
CA LEU A 36 20.90 -0.53 -7.77
C LEU A 36 20.65 0.63 -6.80
N LYS A 37 20.60 1.87 -7.31
CA LYS A 37 20.25 3.05 -6.51
C LYS A 37 18.82 2.99 -6.01
N GLY A 38 17.88 2.58 -6.86
CA GLY A 38 16.46 2.42 -6.48
C GLY A 38 16.30 1.40 -5.35
N TRP A 39 16.92 0.21 -5.50
CA TRP A 39 16.89 -0.84 -4.49
C TRP A 39 17.56 -0.40 -3.19
N TYR A 40 18.68 0.32 -3.26
CA TYR A 40 19.34 0.85 -2.06
C TYR A 40 18.48 1.89 -1.32
N LEU A 41 17.78 2.78 -2.03
CA LEU A 41 16.85 3.73 -1.43
C LEU A 41 15.64 3.03 -0.78
N GLU A 42 15.10 2.01 -1.43
CA GLU A 42 14.04 1.17 -0.87
C GLU A 42 14.49 0.47 0.43
N TYR A 43 15.72 -0.04 0.44
CA TYR A 43 16.34 -0.67 1.60
C TYR A 43 16.56 0.32 2.76
N GLU A 44 17.06 1.53 2.49
CA GLU A 44 17.33 2.56 3.51
C GLU A 44 16.04 3.07 4.19
N HIS A 45 14.93 3.16 3.45
CA HIS A 45 13.66 3.64 3.99
C HIS A 45 12.92 2.61 4.88
N HIS A 46 13.17 1.32 4.71
CA HIS A 46 12.34 0.28 5.31
C HIS A 46 13.08 -0.79 6.11
N LEU A 47 14.42 -0.76 6.16
CA LEU A 47 15.26 -1.87 6.65
C LEU A 47 15.00 -3.21 5.93
N ASP A 48 14.22 -3.19 4.84
CA ASP A 48 13.86 -4.34 4.02
C ASP A 48 13.47 -3.89 2.61
N LEU A 49 13.83 -4.68 1.59
CA LEU A 49 13.53 -4.37 0.19
C LEU A 49 12.04 -4.62 -0.06
N ARG A 50 11.23 -3.58 -0.25
CA ARG A 50 9.79 -3.79 -0.49
C ARG A 50 9.56 -4.55 -1.81
N LEU A 51 8.89 -5.69 -1.71
CA LEU A 51 8.26 -6.39 -2.83
C LEU A 51 7.14 -5.54 -3.41
N GLY A 52 7.49 -4.61 -4.30
CA GLY A 52 6.53 -3.93 -5.17
C GLY A 52 6.12 -2.52 -4.73
N PHE A 53 5.64 -1.79 -5.74
CA PHE A 53 5.21 -0.39 -5.73
C PHE A 53 4.71 0.09 -4.37
N ALA A 54 5.41 1.06 -3.79
CA ALA A 54 4.93 1.74 -2.60
C ALA A 54 3.49 2.25 -2.85
N PRO A 55 2.50 1.89 -2.00
CA PRO A 55 1.17 2.43 -2.15
C PRO A 55 1.27 3.95 -2.08
N ARG A 56 0.72 4.62 -3.11
CA ARG A 56 0.62 6.07 -3.16
C ARG A 56 0.05 6.55 -1.82
N ALA A 57 0.62 7.63 -1.28
CA ALA A 57 0.16 8.23 -0.03
C ALA A 57 -1.39 8.28 -0.04
N PRO A 58 -2.05 7.74 1.01
CA PRO A 58 -3.49 7.62 1.02
C PRO A 58 -4.10 9.02 0.82
N LYS A 59 -5.06 9.12 -0.11
CA LYS A 59 -5.72 10.39 -0.46
C LYS A 59 -6.46 11.03 0.72
N PHE A 60 -6.75 10.24 1.75
CA PHE A 60 -7.48 10.65 2.94
C PHE A 60 -6.71 10.21 4.18
N THR A 61 -6.73 11.05 5.20
CA THR A 61 -6.14 10.72 6.51
C THR A 61 -6.98 9.67 7.23
N GLN A 62 -6.36 8.94 8.16
CA GLN A 62 -7.06 7.97 8.99
C GLN A 62 -8.19 8.63 9.81
N ALA A 63 -7.96 9.83 10.34
CA ALA A 63 -8.97 10.61 11.04
C ALA A 63 -10.20 10.94 10.16
N GLN A 64 -9.98 11.30 8.89
CA GLN A 64 -11.07 11.54 7.94
C GLN A 64 -11.89 10.27 7.67
N LYS A 65 -11.24 9.10 7.62
CA LYS A 65 -11.93 7.81 7.50
C LYS A 65 -12.80 7.53 8.71
N GLU A 66 -12.28 7.72 9.91
CA GLU A 66 -13.02 7.48 11.16
C GLU A 66 -14.24 8.39 11.29
N VAL A 67 -14.10 9.69 11.02
CA VAL A 67 -15.23 10.63 11.01
C VAL A 67 -16.31 10.20 10.01
N ALA A 68 -15.92 9.74 8.82
CA ALA A 68 -16.88 9.30 7.80
C ALA A 68 -17.61 8.00 8.19
N VAL A 69 -16.89 7.04 8.77
CA VAL A 69 -17.46 5.77 9.26
C VAL A 69 -18.39 6.02 10.45
N GLU A 70 -18.02 6.91 11.37
CA GLU A 70 -18.83 7.23 12.54
C GLU A 70 -20.10 7.99 12.16
N HIS A 71 -20.00 8.96 11.24
CA HIS A 71 -21.17 9.65 10.70
C HIS A 71 -22.13 8.67 10.01
N TYR A 72 -21.59 7.72 9.23
CA TYR A 72 -22.39 6.66 8.60
C TYR A 72 -23.13 5.81 9.65
N ARG A 73 -22.47 5.42 10.74
CA ARG A 73 -23.09 4.61 11.82
C ARG A 73 -24.21 5.37 12.54
N THR A 74 -23.97 6.62 12.86
CA THR A 74 -24.87 7.46 13.67
C THR A 74 -26.07 8.00 12.87
N HIS A 75 -25.92 8.24 11.57
CA HIS A 75 -26.93 8.89 10.72
C HIS A 75 -27.67 7.90 9.81
N GLY A 76 -27.93 6.67 10.30
CA GLY A 76 -28.83 5.72 9.63
C GLY A 76 -28.21 4.91 8.48
N ARG A 77 -26.88 4.77 8.43
CA ARG A 77 -26.15 3.87 7.49
C ARG A 77 -26.42 4.18 6.01
N CYS A 78 -26.56 5.46 5.67
CA CYS A 78 -26.75 5.90 4.29
C CYS A 78 -25.47 6.53 3.73
N VAL A 79 -24.88 5.87 2.72
CA VAL A 79 -23.67 6.34 2.03
C VAL A 79 -23.91 7.70 1.37
N SER A 80 -25.06 7.88 0.71
CA SER A 80 -25.42 9.14 0.05
C SER A 80 -25.60 10.31 1.02
N ALA A 81 -26.19 10.05 2.19
CA ALA A 81 -26.37 11.08 3.22
C ALA A 81 -25.02 11.52 3.79
N THR A 82 -24.15 10.55 4.10
CA THR A 82 -22.81 10.81 4.65
C THR A 82 -21.93 11.61 3.67
N MET A 83 -21.98 11.28 2.37
CA MET A 83 -21.26 12.05 1.35
C MET A 83 -21.77 13.48 1.23
N ARG A 84 -23.10 13.69 1.30
CA ARG A 84 -23.68 15.05 1.25
C ARG A 84 -23.33 15.87 2.48
N ALA A 85 -23.25 15.23 3.65
CA ALA A 85 -22.91 15.89 4.91
C ALA A 85 -21.42 16.27 4.99
N LEU A 86 -20.52 15.40 4.54
CA LEU A 86 -19.08 15.59 4.67
C LEU A 86 -18.41 16.19 3.42
N GLY A 87 -19.04 16.11 2.25
CA GLY A 87 -18.49 16.58 0.97
C GLY A 87 -17.35 15.71 0.41
N TYR A 88 -16.89 14.72 1.19
CA TYR A 88 -15.94 13.66 0.86
C TYR A 88 -16.28 12.44 1.72
N PRO A 89 -15.74 11.23 1.48
CA PRO A 89 -15.08 10.74 0.27
C PRO A 89 -16.13 10.32 -0.79
N GLY A 90 -15.69 9.86 -1.97
CA GLY A 90 -16.59 9.31 -2.99
C GLY A 90 -17.27 8.00 -2.55
N ARG A 91 -18.38 7.63 -3.21
CA ARG A 91 -19.25 6.50 -2.85
C ARG A 91 -18.51 5.17 -2.69
N ALA A 92 -17.64 4.85 -3.64
CA ALA A 92 -16.86 3.61 -3.64
C ALA A 92 -15.88 3.56 -2.44
N THR A 93 -15.21 4.67 -2.15
CA THR A 93 -14.28 4.79 -1.03
C THR A 93 -15.00 4.65 0.32
N LEU A 94 -16.14 5.34 0.50
CA LEU A 94 -16.91 5.22 1.74
C LEU A 94 -17.44 3.79 1.94
N THR A 95 -17.89 3.14 0.86
CA THR A 95 -18.38 1.76 0.92
C THR A 95 -17.26 0.78 1.29
N ALA A 96 -16.05 0.97 0.74
CA ALA A 96 -14.89 0.17 1.13
C ALA A 96 -14.55 0.34 2.62
N TRP A 97 -14.54 1.58 3.13
CA TRP A 97 -14.29 1.85 4.54
C TRP A 97 -15.36 1.26 5.47
N VAL A 98 -16.64 1.34 5.10
CA VAL A 98 -17.74 0.73 5.85
C VAL A 98 -17.61 -0.79 5.88
N ARG A 99 -17.25 -1.43 4.77
CA ARG A 99 -17.03 -2.90 4.72
C ARG A 99 -15.85 -3.34 5.58
N GLU A 100 -14.79 -2.53 5.61
CA GLU A 100 -13.60 -2.77 6.43
C GLU A 100 -13.90 -2.56 7.92
N ALA A 101 -14.66 -1.51 8.28
CA ALA A 101 -15.01 -1.19 9.66
C ALA A 101 -16.12 -2.08 10.24
N PHE A 102 -17.02 -2.59 9.39
CA PHE A 102 -18.19 -3.39 9.78
C PHE A 102 -18.29 -4.67 8.92
N PRO A 103 -17.46 -5.69 9.19
CA PRO A 103 -17.49 -6.95 8.45
C PRO A 103 -18.85 -7.68 8.55
N GLU A 104 -19.65 -7.41 9.58
CA GLU A 104 -20.99 -7.95 9.77
C GLU A 104 -22.01 -7.45 8.73
N ILE A 105 -21.83 -6.24 8.19
CA ILE A 105 -22.69 -5.68 7.13
C ILE A 105 -22.41 -6.40 5.80
N SER A 106 -21.17 -6.83 5.59
CA SER A 106 -20.77 -7.60 4.40
C SER A 106 -21.31 -9.03 4.40
N LYS A 107 -21.47 -9.65 5.58
CA LYS A 107 -22.04 -11.01 5.71
C LYS A 107 -23.53 -11.07 5.38
N ALA A 108 -24.27 -9.96 5.50
CA ALA A 108 -25.70 -9.92 5.18
C ALA A 108 -26.00 -10.01 3.66
N VAL A 109 -25.01 -9.77 2.79
CA VAL A 109 -25.19 -9.84 1.32
C VAL A 109 -24.83 -11.22 0.76
N THR A 110 -24.06 -12.04 1.47
CA THR A 110 -23.71 -13.42 1.07
C THR A 110 -24.68 -14.47 1.64
N GLY A 111 -25.98 -14.13 1.67
CA GLY A 111 -27.03 -14.94 2.28
C GLY A 111 -28.11 -15.42 1.32
N VAL A 112 -27.83 -15.62 0.04
CA VAL A 112 -28.68 -16.40 -0.91
C VAL A 112 -27.72 -16.86 -2.03
N LEU A 113 -27.54 -18.13 -2.41
CA LEU A 113 -28.43 -19.27 -2.58
C LEU A 113 -27.66 -20.56 -2.24
N SER A 114 -28.21 -21.38 -1.35
CA SER A 114 -27.90 -22.80 -1.28
C SER A 114 -29.21 -23.54 -1.55
N ARG A 115 -29.38 -24.04 -2.78
CA ARG A 115 -30.18 -25.22 -3.09
C ARG A 115 -29.89 -25.69 -4.50
#